data_AF-A0A7C9CGJ6-F1
#
_entry.id   AF-A0A7C9CGJ6-F1
#
_cell.length_a   1.000
_cell.length_b   1.000
_cell.length_c   1.000
_cell.angle_alpha   90.00
_cell.angle_beta   90.00
_cell.angle_gamma   90.00
#
_symmetry.space_group_name_H-M   'P 1'
#
loop_
_entity.id
_entity.type
_entity.pdbx_description
1 polymer ?
#
loop_
_entity_poly.entity_id
_entity_poly.type
_entity_poly.pdbx_seq_one_letter_code
_entity_poly.pdbx_strand_id
1 'polypeptide(L)'
;YVDWRNRPALRGPHGGFAAACFVLVVEVMENTAFLANASNLVMYLLKYMHLTPLKSANTVTSFMGTAFLLALLGGFLSDAFFTSYNVYLTSAALELLGLVILTIQAYLPSLQPPHCIPSDPTAPCREPNTSEAAMFYIGLYLV
;
A
#
# COMPACT_ATOMS: atom_id res chain seq x y z
N TYR A 1 -11.25 30.38 2.34
CA TYR A 1 -11.69 29.03 1.95
C TYR A 1 -12.14 29.05 0.51
N VAL A 2 -11.54 28.20 -0.31
CA VAL A 2 -11.73 28.14 -1.76
C VAL A 2 -12.19 26.73 -2.11
N ASP A 3 -13.16 26.61 -3.00
CA ASP A 3 -13.66 25.35 -3.57
C ASP A 3 -12.59 24.71 -4.48
N TRP A 4 -12.76 23.43 -4.84
CA TRP A 4 -11.85 22.68 -5.74
C TRP A 4 -11.69 23.30 -7.14
N ARG A 5 -12.52 24.31 -7.48
CA ARG A 5 -12.42 25.14 -8.69
C ARG A 5 -11.87 26.55 -8.46
N ASN A 6 -11.16 26.81 -7.37
CA ASN A 6 -10.63 28.14 -7.02
C ASN A 6 -11.70 29.24 -6.89
N ARG A 7 -12.94 28.88 -6.54
CA ARG A 7 -14.04 29.82 -6.27
C ARG A 7 -14.26 30.00 -4.76
N PRO A 8 -14.76 31.14 -4.28
CA PRO A 8 -15.04 31.31 -2.85
C PRO A 8 -16.01 30.23 -2.36
N ALA A 9 -15.64 29.54 -1.27
CA ALA A 9 -16.45 28.46 -0.71
C ALA A 9 -17.75 29.02 -0.10
N LEU A 10 -18.90 28.59 -0.64
CA LEU A 10 -20.22 29.00 -0.15
C LEU A 10 -20.64 28.12 1.04
N ARG A 11 -21.09 28.75 2.13
CA ARG A 11 -21.70 28.06 3.29
C ARG A 11 -23.00 27.37 2.87
N GLY A 12 -23.09 26.06 3.08
CA GLY A 12 -24.26 25.24 2.71
C GLY A 12 -23.87 24.12 1.74
N PRO A 13 -23.64 24.41 0.44
CA PRO A 13 -23.34 23.39 -0.57
C PRO A 13 -21.91 22.82 -0.49
N HIS A 14 -20.97 23.51 0.18
CA HIS A 14 -19.60 23.02 0.38
C HIS A 14 -19.37 22.61 1.84
N GLY A 15 -18.98 21.36 2.06
CA GLY A 15 -18.70 20.79 3.39
C GLY A 15 -19.94 20.25 4.11
N GLY A 16 -19.83 20.05 5.42
CA GLY A 16 -20.91 19.54 6.27
C GLY A 16 -20.62 18.17 6.89
N PHE A 17 -21.52 17.73 7.77
CA PHE A 17 -21.33 16.50 8.55
C PHE A 17 -21.21 15.25 7.68
N ALA A 18 -22.04 15.13 6.64
CA ALA A 18 -22.00 13.98 5.74
C ALA A 18 -20.66 13.86 4.98
N ALA A 19 -20.11 14.98 4.50
CA ALA A 19 -18.82 15.00 3.84
C ALA A 19 -17.67 14.66 4.81
N ALA A 20 -17.72 15.19 6.04
CA ALA A 20 -16.74 14.87 7.08
C ALA A 20 -16.79 13.38 7.47
N CYS A 21 -18.00 12.82 7.65
CA CYS A 21 -18.17 11.39 7.92
C CYS A 21 -17.63 10.52 6.78
N PHE A 22 -17.84 10.90 5.52
CA PHE A 22 -17.31 10.17 4.38
C PHE A 22 -15.77 10.10 4.43
N VAL A 23 -15.11 11.24 4.62
CA VAL A 23 -13.64 11.29 4.73
C VAL A 23 -13.13 10.46 5.92
N LEU A 24 -13.79 10.56 7.07
CA LEU A 24 -13.43 9.77 8.26
C LEU A 24 -13.58 8.25 8.03
N VAL A 25 -14.62 7.81 7.32
CA VAL A 25 -14.79 6.38 7.00
C VAL A 25 -13.65 5.89 6.10
N VAL A 26 -13.28 6.66 5.09
CA VAL A 26 -12.17 6.29 4.20
C VAL A 26 -10.86 6.23 4.98
N GLU A 27 -10.58 7.24 5.81
CA GLU A 27 -9.40 7.26 6.68
C GLU A 27 -9.31 6.03 7.60
N VAL A 28 -10.43 5.61 8.19
CA VAL A 28 -10.48 4.40 9.03
C VAL A 28 -10.22 3.14 8.20
N MET A 29 -10.76 3.07 6.98
CA MET A 29 -10.53 1.95 6.08
C MET A 29 -9.06 1.85 5.65
N GLU A 30 -8.43 2.97 5.26
CA GLU A 30 -7.02 3.02 4.91
C GLU A 30 -6.12 2.61 6.08
N ASN A 31 -6.36 3.17 7.28
CA ASN A 31 -5.62 2.76 8.48
C ASN A 31 -5.76 1.26 8.79
N THR A 32 -6.96 0.70 8.57
CA THR A 32 -7.20 -0.74 8.77
C THR A 32 -6.44 -1.57 7.73
N ALA A 33 -6.41 -1.14 6.47
CA ALA A 33 -5.66 -1.80 5.41
C ALA A 33 -4.15 -1.76 5.68
N PHE A 34 -3.63 -0.62 6.11
CA PHE A 34 -2.22 -0.46 6.49
C PHE A 34 -1.83 -1.40 7.65
N LEU A 35 -2.64 -1.47 8.71
CA LEU A 35 -2.41 -2.38 9.84
C LEU A 35 -2.50 -3.86 9.44
N ALA A 36 -3.44 -4.20 8.55
CA ALA A 36 -3.57 -5.55 8.02
C ALA A 36 -2.34 -5.96 7.19
N ASN A 37 -1.81 -5.04 6.36
CA ASN A 37 -0.57 -5.26 5.62
C ASN A 37 0.62 -5.41 6.58
N ALA A 38 0.80 -4.48 7.52
CA ALA A 38 1.93 -4.53 8.46
C ALA A 38 1.99 -5.84 9.27
N SER A 39 0.84 -6.37 9.68
CA SER A 39 0.76 -7.60 10.48
C SER A 39 0.91 -8.89 9.67
N ASN A 40 0.34 -8.95 8.46
CA ASN A 40 0.31 -10.18 7.66
C ASN A 40 1.47 -10.32 6.67
N LEU A 41 2.09 -9.22 6.25
CA LEU A 41 3.10 -9.22 5.18
C LEU A 41 4.35 -10.05 5.55
N VAL A 42 4.79 -10.00 6.82
CA VAL A 42 5.92 -10.83 7.29
C VAL A 42 5.61 -12.31 7.09
N MET A 43 4.41 -12.73 7.47
CA MET A 43 3.98 -14.12 7.36
C MET A 43 3.78 -14.54 5.90
N TYR A 44 3.32 -13.63 5.04
CA TYR A 44 3.22 -13.85 3.61
C TYR A 44 4.60 -14.08 2.98
N LEU A 45 5.57 -13.21 3.29
CA LEU A 45 6.93 -13.31 2.78
C LEU A 45 7.65 -14.60 3.21
N LEU A 46 7.41 -15.03 4.44
CA LEU A 46 7.95 -16.28 4.99
C LEU A 46 7.32 -17.52 4.33
N LYS A 47 5.98 -17.58 4.26
CA LYS A 47 5.26 -18.78 3.87
C LYS A 47 5.09 -18.96 2.36
N TYR A 48 4.93 -17.87 1.62
CA TYR A 48 4.59 -17.91 0.20
C TYR A 48 5.75 -17.46 -0.68
N MET A 49 6.54 -16.48 -0.25
CA MET A 49 7.73 -16.03 -0.99
C MET A 49 9.01 -16.72 -0.53
N HIS A 50 8.93 -17.63 0.44
CA HIS A 50 10.04 -18.43 0.98
C HIS A 50 11.30 -17.61 1.32
N LEU A 51 11.13 -16.35 1.73
CA LEU A 51 12.25 -15.50 2.13
C LEU A 51 12.74 -15.89 3.52
N THR A 52 14.01 -15.61 3.80
CA THR A 52 14.55 -15.79 5.15
C THR A 52 13.84 -14.86 6.15
N PRO A 53 13.73 -15.24 7.44
CA PRO A 53 13.12 -14.39 8.46
C PRO A 53 13.76 -13.00 8.56
N LEU A 54 15.09 -12.93 8.40
CA LEU A 54 15.83 -11.68 8.38
C LEU A 54 15.42 -10.78 7.19
N LYS A 55 15.39 -11.33 5.96
CA LYS A 55 14.98 -10.58 4.76
C LYS A 55 13.53 -10.11 4.85
N SER A 56 12.65 -10.96 5.39
CA SER A 56 11.22 -10.66 5.54
C SER A 56 10.99 -9.50 6.50
N ALA A 57 11.58 -9.56 7.70
CA ALA A 57 11.47 -8.50 8.70
C ALA A 57 12.03 -7.16 8.20
N ASN A 58 13.19 -7.20 7.52
CA ASN A 58 13.79 -5.99 6.94
C ASN A 58 12.89 -5.41 5.84
N THR A 59 12.32 -6.24 4.97
CA THR A 59 11.43 -5.77 3.89
C THR A 59 10.21 -5.04 4.45
N VAL A 60 9.53 -5.62 5.46
CA VAL A 60 8.36 -4.98 6.07
C VAL A 60 8.74 -3.70 6.81
N THR A 61 9.84 -3.70 7.55
CA THR A 61 10.31 -2.49 8.26
C THR A 61 10.69 -1.38 7.29
N SER A 62 11.37 -1.72 6.18
CA SER A 62 11.70 -0.75 5.12
C SER A 62 10.45 -0.20 4.45
N PHE A 63 9.45 -1.04 4.15
CA PHE A 63 8.16 -0.62 3.61
C PHE A 63 7.43 0.36 4.55
N MET A 64 7.32 0.02 5.84
CA MET A 64 6.70 0.91 6.82
C MET A 64 7.47 2.24 6.94
N GLY A 65 8.80 2.17 6.94
CA GLY A 65 9.65 3.36 6.95
C GLY A 65 9.43 4.25 5.72
N THR A 66 9.32 3.66 4.53
CA THR A 66 9.00 4.41 3.31
C THR A 66 7.62 5.03 3.36
N ALA A 67 6.60 4.32 3.85
CA ALA A 67 5.24 4.86 3.97
C ALA A 67 5.20 6.13 4.85
N PHE A 68 5.90 6.14 5.99
CA PHE A 68 6.00 7.35 6.82
C PHE A 68 6.74 8.51 6.13
N LEU A 69 7.81 8.21 5.38
CA LEU A 69 8.52 9.24 4.61
C LEU A 69 7.67 9.80 3.47
N LEU A 70 6.91 8.96 2.77
CA LEU A 70 5.96 9.38 1.74
C LEU A 70 4.83 10.23 2.34
N ALA A 71 4.33 9.89 3.53
CA ALA A 71 3.31 10.71 4.22
C ALA A 71 3.83 12.12 4.53
N LEU A 72 5.08 12.25 5.02
CA LEU A 72 5.72 13.55 5.24
C LEU A 72 5.87 14.32 3.92
N LEU A 73 6.30 13.64 2.86
CA LEU A 73 6.44 14.23 1.54
C LEU A 73 5.08 14.69 0.97
N GLY A 74 4.04 13.89 1.12
CA GLY A 74 2.68 14.21 0.68
C GLY A 74 2.10 15.43 1.40
N GLY A 75 2.32 15.53 2.72
CA GLY A 75 1.96 16.72 3.50
C GLY A 75 2.69 17.96 2.98
N PHE A 76 4.00 17.86 2.77
CA PHE A 76 4.78 18.97 2.20
C PHE A 76 4.28 19.40 0.80
N LEU A 77 3.96 18.45 -0.07
CA LEU A 77 3.42 18.74 -1.42
C LEU A 77 2.05 19.42 -1.36
N SER A 78 1.18 19.01 -0.43
CA SER A 78 -0.13 19.62 -0.17
C SER A 78 -0.01 21.06 0.31
N ASP A 79 1.02 21.38 1.08
CA ASP A 79 1.18 22.73 1.64
C ASP A 79 1.92 23.68 0.68
N ALA A 80 2.87 23.15 -0.11
CA ALA A 80 3.76 23.97 -0.93
C ALA A 80 3.31 24.15 -2.39
N PHE A 81 2.71 23.14 -3.03
CA PHE A 81 2.54 23.12 -4.50
C PHE A 81 1.13 22.81 -4.99
N PHE A 82 0.44 21.85 -4.38
CA PHE A 82 -0.84 21.32 -4.86
C PHE A 82 -1.96 21.56 -3.86
N THR A 83 -3.21 21.64 -4.32
CA THR A 83 -4.36 21.59 -3.40
C THR A 83 -4.44 20.22 -2.72
N SER A 84 -4.69 20.18 -1.41
CA SER A 84 -4.77 18.93 -0.61
C SER A 84 -5.69 17.87 -1.23
N TYR A 85 -6.78 18.29 -1.88
CA TYR A 85 -7.69 17.39 -2.58
C TYR A 85 -7.02 16.60 -3.72
N ASN A 86 -6.18 17.25 -4.52
CA ASN A 86 -5.50 16.60 -5.64
C ASN A 86 -4.44 15.62 -5.14
N VAL A 87 -3.67 16.01 -4.13
CA VAL A 87 -2.65 15.13 -3.51
C VAL A 87 -3.32 13.88 -2.95
N TYR A 88 -4.41 14.06 -2.19
CA TYR A 88 -5.19 12.96 -1.64
C TYR A 88 -5.72 12.01 -2.72
N LEU A 89 -6.37 12.53 -3.77
CA LEU A 89 -6.86 11.70 -4.88
C LEU A 89 -5.74 10.94 -5.59
N THR A 90 -4.60 11.58 -5.85
CA THR A 90 -3.47 10.92 -6.50
C THR A 90 -2.87 9.84 -5.62
N SER A 91 -2.77 10.05 -4.31
CA SER A 91 -2.29 9.07 -3.35
C SER A 91 -3.21 7.85 -3.29
N ALA A 92 -4.52 8.07 -3.12
CA ALA A 92 -5.51 7.01 -3.08
C ALA A 92 -5.55 6.18 -4.38
N ALA A 93 -5.35 6.82 -5.54
CA ALA A 93 -5.27 6.12 -6.82
C ALA A 93 -4.00 5.24 -6.93
N LEU A 94 -2.86 5.72 -6.44
CA LEU A 94 -1.61 4.95 -6.41
C LEU A 94 -1.71 3.76 -5.45
N GLU A 95 -2.25 3.97 -4.24
CA GLU A 95 -2.47 2.90 -3.26
C GLU A 95 -3.40 1.83 -3.83
N LEU A 96 -4.51 2.22 -4.45
CA LEU A 96 -5.44 1.29 -5.09
C LEU A 96 -4.75 0.47 -6.19
N LEU A 97 -3.92 1.10 -7.01
CA LEU A 97 -3.14 0.39 -8.03
C LEU A 97 -2.14 -0.59 -7.40
N GLY A 98 -1.44 -0.20 -6.33
CA GLY A 98 -0.53 -1.07 -5.60
C GLY A 98 -1.22 -2.30 -5.02
N LEU A 99 -2.37 -2.10 -4.35
CA LEU A 99 -3.19 -3.19 -3.81
C LEU A 99 -3.73 -4.11 -4.91
N VAL A 100 -4.14 -3.55 -6.06
CA VAL A 100 -4.57 -4.36 -7.22
C VAL A 100 -3.42 -5.22 -7.75
N ILE A 101 -2.20 -4.68 -7.86
CA ILE A 101 -1.03 -5.47 -8.30
C ILE A 101 -0.73 -6.59 -7.30
N LEU A 102 -0.72 -6.29 -5.99
CA LEU A 102 -0.45 -7.28 -4.95
C LEU A 102 -1.53 -8.38 -4.90
N THR A 103 -2.80 -8.02 -5.08
CA THR A 103 -3.90 -9.01 -5.10
C THR A 103 -3.85 -9.90 -6.34
N ILE A 104 -3.55 -9.34 -7.52
CA ILE A 104 -3.35 -10.13 -8.75
C ILE A 104 -2.18 -11.10 -8.57
N GLN A 105 -1.07 -10.63 -8.00
CA GLN A 105 0.07 -11.49 -7.69
C GLN A 105 -0.30 -12.59 -6.70
N ALA A 106 -1.04 -12.26 -5.64
CA ALA A 106 -1.46 -13.22 -4.63
C ALA A 106 -2.43 -14.28 -5.17
N TYR A 107 -3.22 -13.92 -6.18
CA TYR A 107 -4.24 -14.78 -6.77
C TYR A 107 -3.69 -15.71 -7.85
N LEU A 108 -2.72 -15.26 -8.66
CA LEU A 108 -2.20 -16.03 -9.77
C LEU A 108 -1.02 -16.92 -9.33
N PRO A 109 -1.17 -18.25 -9.30
CA PRO A 109 -0.10 -19.16 -8.87
C PRO A 109 1.10 -19.19 -9.82
N SER A 110 0.95 -18.67 -11.05
CA SER A 110 2.06 -18.51 -12.01
C SER A 110 2.98 -17.32 -11.67
N LEU A 111 2.57 -16.46 -10.76
CA LEU A 111 3.26 -15.23 -10.34
C LEU A 111 3.85 -15.35 -8.92
N GLN A 112 3.73 -16.53 -8.34
CA GLN A 112 4.29 -16.92 -7.06
C GLN A 112 5.23 -18.11 -7.24
N PRO A 113 6.24 -18.26 -6.38
CA PRO A 113 7.03 -19.48 -6.38
C PRO A 113 6.14 -20.68 -6.03
N PRO A 114 6.41 -21.86 -6.61
CA PRO A 114 5.59 -23.04 -6.38
C PRO A 114 5.58 -23.43 -4.90
N HIS A 115 4.44 -23.91 -4.42
CA HIS A 115 4.31 -24.40 -3.05
C HIS A 115 5.37 -25.47 -2.76
N CYS A 116 6.14 -25.26 -1.70
CA CYS A 116 7.13 -26.20 -1.20
C CYS A 116 6.88 -26.48 0.28
N ILE A 117 7.32 -27.66 0.73
CA ILE A 117 7.33 -28.03 2.14
C ILE A 117 8.77 -27.84 2.62
N PRO A 118 9.05 -26.92 3.57
CA PRO A 118 10.41 -26.63 4.03
C PRO A 118 11.17 -27.85 4.59
N SER A 119 10.44 -28.91 4.93
CA SER A 119 10.95 -30.15 5.52
C SER A 119 11.19 -31.28 4.51
N ASP A 120 10.92 -31.06 3.21
CA ASP A 120 11.15 -32.08 2.17
C ASP A 120 12.57 -31.96 1.58
N PRO A 121 13.45 -32.96 1.79
CA PRO A 121 14.82 -32.94 1.26
C PRO A 121 14.90 -33.13 -0.27
N THR A 122 13.80 -33.49 -0.93
CA THR A 122 13.79 -33.77 -2.38
C THR A 122 13.49 -32.55 -3.24
N ALA A 123 12.90 -31.49 -2.68
CA ALA A 123 12.54 -30.27 -3.38
C ALA A 123 12.76 -29.03 -2.49
N PRO A 124 13.98 -28.44 -2.45
CA PRO A 124 14.23 -27.25 -1.67
C PRO A 124 13.39 -26.07 -2.16
N CYS A 125 12.83 -25.31 -1.21
CA CYS A 125 12.07 -24.10 -1.48
C CYS A 125 12.91 -23.10 -2.28
N ARG A 126 12.38 -22.68 -3.43
CA ARG A 126 13.03 -21.70 -4.30
C ARG A 126 12.63 -20.29 -3.88
N GLU A 127 13.60 -19.38 -3.78
CA GLU A 127 13.33 -17.94 -3.70
C GLU A 127 12.65 -17.45 -5.01
N PRO A 128 11.82 -16.40 -4.96
CA PRO A 128 11.10 -15.87 -6.11
C PRO A 128 12.04 -15.44 -7.23
N ASN A 129 11.60 -15.61 -8.47
CA ASN A 129 12.32 -15.10 -9.62
C ASN A 129 12.39 -13.57 -9.61
N THR A 130 13.33 -12.99 -10.34
CA THR A 130 13.50 -11.53 -10.43
C THR A 130 12.21 -10.82 -10.87
N SER A 131 11.43 -11.41 -11.79
CA SER A 131 10.15 -10.85 -12.26
C SER A 131 9.05 -10.93 -11.19
N GLU A 132 8.94 -12.05 -10.47
CA GLU A 132 7.97 -12.26 -9.38
C GLU A 132 8.27 -11.31 -8.21
N ALA A 133 9.55 -11.20 -7.84
CA ALA A 133 10.00 -10.26 -6.83
C ALA A 133 9.76 -8.81 -7.27
N ALA A 134 10.06 -8.45 -8.53
CA ALA A 134 9.85 -7.10 -9.03
C ALA A 134 8.38 -6.69 -8.98
N MET A 135 7.44 -7.55 -9.38
CA MET A 135 6.01 -7.24 -9.27
C MET A 135 5.56 -7.06 -7.83
N PHE A 136 6.06 -7.90 -6.91
CA PHE A 136 5.78 -7.74 -5.48
C PHE A 136 6.27 -6.39 -4.96
N TYR A 137 7.54 -6.05 -5.20
CA TYR A 137 8.11 -4.80 -4.72
C TYR A 137 7.48 -3.57 -5.36
N ILE A 138 7.14 -3.61 -6.66
CA ILE A 138 6.41 -2.53 -7.34
C ILE A 138 5.04 -2.33 -6.69
N GLY A 139 4.27 -3.41 -6.50
CA GLY A 139 2.97 -3.33 -5.84
C GLY A 139 3.09 -2.82 -4.40
N LEU A 140 4.11 -3.30 -3.67
CA LEU A 140 4.33 -2.93 -2.27
C LEU A 140 4.72 -1.46 -2.10
N TYR A 141 5.56 -0.90 -2.97
CA TYR A 141 6.00 0.51 -2.85
C TYR A 141 5.05 1.51 -3.52
N LEU A 142 3.98 1.05 -4.17
CA LEU A 142 2.88 1.90 -4.66
C LEU A 142 1.82 2.16 -3.58
N VAL A 143 1.76 1.30 -2.57
CA VAL A 143 0.98 1.46 -1.33
C VAL A 143 1.76 2.36 -0.38
#